data_AF-A0A7V1LL71-F1
#
_entry.id   AF-A0A7V1LL71-F1
#
_cell.length_a   1.000
_cell.length_b   1.000
_cell.length_c   1.000
_cell.angle_alpha   90.00
_cell.angle_beta   90.00
_cell.angle_gamma   90.00
#
_symmetry.space_group_name_H-M   'P 1'
#
loop_
_entity.id
_entity.type
_entity.pdbx_description
1 polymer ?
#
loop_
_entity_poly.entity_id
_entity_poly.type
_entity_poly.pdbx_seq_one_letter_code
_entity_poly.pdbx_strand_id
1 'polypeptide(L)'
;PHYVQGISNENYDVVLEGMRRVMDGGTGWRGKVPGIEMAGKTGTAQNPHGEPHAWFITFAPYKIPEVALAVIIENGGGGGANAAPVARMFLEKYFFNRLIPRPAPKKKVEEELAPIDSLILPVEIPTPILMVPSMEDSL
;
A
#
# COMPACT_ATOMS: atom_id res chain seq x y z
N PRO A 1 -8.21 32.65 12.92
CA PRO A 1 -6.84 32.37 12.40
C PRO A 1 -5.99 31.66 13.45
N HIS A 2 -5.48 30.47 13.12
CA HIS A 2 -4.50 29.77 13.96
C HIS A 2 -3.13 30.38 13.70
N TYR A 3 -2.47 30.92 14.74
CA TYR A 3 -1.18 31.58 14.63
C TYR A 3 -0.15 30.82 15.45
N VAL A 4 1.00 30.54 14.83
CA VAL A 4 2.18 30.00 15.51
C VAL A 4 3.19 31.14 15.62
N GLN A 5 3.57 31.47 16.86
CA GLN A 5 4.49 32.57 17.12
C GLN A 5 5.83 32.34 16.42
N GLY A 6 6.28 33.32 15.64
CA GLY A 6 7.56 33.26 14.94
C GLY A 6 7.52 32.55 13.58
N ILE A 7 6.33 32.15 13.09
CA ILE A 7 6.15 31.57 11.75
C ILE A 7 5.23 32.49 10.94
N SER A 8 5.63 32.82 9.71
CA SER A 8 4.80 33.59 8.78
C SER A 8 3.58 32.76 8.34
N ASN A 9 2.47 33.44 8.04
CA ASN A 9 1.27 32.75 7.53
C ASN A 9 1.57 31.96 6.24
N GLU A 10 2.40 32.52 5.35
CA GLU A 10 2.81 31.82 4.12
C GLU A 10 3.51 30.48 4.39
N ASN A 11 4.48 30.46 5.32
CA ASN A 11 5.16 29.21 5.67
C ASN A 11 4.22 28.22 6.36
N TYR A 12 3.33 28.74 7.21
CA TYR A 12 2.33 27.93 7.88
C TYR A 12 1.36 27.28 6.88
N ASP A 13 0.88 28.04 5.89
CA ASP A 13 -0.02 27.56 4.84
C ASP A 13 0.65 26.50 3.96
N VAL A 14 1.94 26.67 3.62
CA VAL A 14 2.72 25.66 2.89
C VAL A 14 2.82 24.36 3.67
N VAL A 15 3.06 24.42 4.99
CA VAL A 15 3.13 23.23 5.84
C VAL A 15 1.76 22.55 5.92
N LEU A 16 0.68 23.31 6.14
CA LEU A 16 -0.68 22.77 6.18
C LEU A 16 -1.05 22.07 4.88
N GLU A 17 -0.78 22.70 3.74
CA GLU A 17 -1.03 22.12 2.43
C GLU A 17 -0.19 20.85 2.20
N GLY A 18 1.08 20.87 2.63
CA GLY A 18 1.92 19.68 2.64
C GLY A 18 1.32 18.52 3.45
N MET A 19 0.81 18.81 4.65
CA MET A 19 0.16 17.81 5.49
C MET A 19 -1.17 17.30 4.90
N ARG A 20 -1.93 18.15 4.19
CA ARG A 20 -3.12 17.74 3.45
C ARG A 20 -2.76 16.75 2.34
N ARG A 21 -1.72 17.03 1.56
CA ARG A 21 -1.26 16.17 0.45
C ARG A 21 -0.76 14.80 0.90
N VAL A 22 -0.25 14.68 2.12
CA VAL A 22 0.10 13.37 2.71
C VAL A 22 -1.14 12.45 2.77
N MET A 23 -2.31 13.01 3.00
CA MET A 23 -3.57 12.28 3.02
C MET A 23 -4.07 12.03 1.59
N ASP A 24 -3.96 13.01 0.70
CA ASP A 24 -4.46 12.96 -0.67
C ASP A 24 -3.54 12.19 -1.62
N GLY A 25 -3.49 10.86 -1.45
CA GLY A 25 -2.68 9.97 -2.29
C GLY A 25 -1.20 9.89 -1.88
N GLY A 26 -0.78 10.67 -0.90
CA GLY A 26 0.53 10.57 -0.26
C GLY A 26 0.66 9.41 0.72
N THR A 27 1.72 9.41 1.53
CA THR A 27 2.07 8.27 2.41
C THR A 27 1.04 7.94 3.49
N GLY A 28 0.16 8.89 3.85
CA GLY A 28 -0.85 8.75 4.88
C GLY A 28 -2.24 8.37 4.37
N TRP A 29 -2.40 8.08 3.06
CA TRP A 29 -3.71 7.87 2.43
C TRP A 29 -4.59 6.82 3.11
N ARG A 30 -4.00 5.80 3.74
CA ARG A 30 -4.75 4.75 4.47
C ARG A 30 -5.45 5.29 5.73
N GLY A 31 -5.03 6.45 6.22
CA GLY A 31 -5.65 7.17 7.32
C GLY A 31 -6.88 8.00 6.93
N LYS A 32 -7.20 8.14 5.64
CA LYS A 32 -8.33 8.98 5.18
C LYS A 32 -9.67 8.45 5.67
N VAL A 33 -10.49 9.36 6.17
CA VAL A 33 -11.91 9.14 6.45
C VAL A 33 -12.76 9.70 5.29
N PRO A 34 -13.63 8.90 4.64
CA PRO A 34 -14.49 9.38 3.58
C PRO A 34 -15.36 10.57 4.01
N GLY A 35 -15.39 11.62 3.20
CA GLY A 35 -16.20 12.82 3.46
C GLY A 35 -15.58 13.83 4.43
N ILE A 36 -14.42 13.53 5.02
CA ILE A 36 -13.70 14.44 5.92
C ILE A 36 -12.38 14.84 5.27
N GLU A 37 -12.17 16.14 5.03
CA GLU A 37 -10.85 16.64 4.64
C GLU A 37 -9.93 16.64 5.86
N MET A 38 -8.71 16.13 5.69
CA MET A 38 -7.78 15.88 6.79
C MET A 38 -6.36 16.27 6.40
N ALA A 39 -5.53 16.51 7.41
CA ALA A 39 -4.10 16.67 7.25
C ALA A 39 -3.35 15.77 8.23
N GLY A 40 -2.15 15.33 7.84
CA GLY A 40 -1.36 14.46 8.70
C GLY A 40 0.06 14.25 8.23
N LYS A 41 0.79 13.43 8.99
CA LYS A 41 2.15 13.02 8.67
C LYS A 41 2.42 11.62 9.16
N THR A 42 3.12 10.84 8.34
CA THR A 42 3.64 9.52 8.71
C THR A 42 5.07 9.63 9.21
N GLY A 43 5.41 8.79 10.19
CA GLY A 43 6.77 8.56 10.66
C GLY A 43 7.05 7.07 10.85
N THR A 44 8.33 6.72 10.77
CA THR A 44 8.85 5.39 11.07
C THR A 44 10.09 5.62 11.90
N ALA A 45 10.04 5.32 13.19
CA ALA A 45 11.17 5.53 14.09
C ALA A 45 11.97 4.23 14.20
N GLN A 46 13.25 4.26 13.85
CA GLN A 46 14.11 3.08 13.95
C GLN A 46 14.20 2.61 15.41
N ASN A 47 14.12 1.30 15.60
CA ASN A 47 14.29 0.64 16.88
C ASN A 47 15.46 -0.36 16.75
N PRO A 48 16.56 -0.21 17.51
CA PRO A 48 17.67 -1.15 17.46
C PRO A 48 17.33 -2.54 18.05
N HIS A 49 16.19 -2.69 18.73
CA HIS A 49 15.79 -3.92 19.43
C HIS A 49 14.62 -4.66 18.75
N GLY A 50 14.22 -4.27 17.54
CA GLY A 50 13.10 -4.90 16.84
C GLY A 50 12.64 -4.12 15.62
N GLU A 51 11.38 -4.30 15.24
CA GLU A 51 10.79 -3.53 14.15
C GLU A 51 10.74 -2.03 14.50
N PRO A 52 10.86 -1.14 13.49
CA PRO A 52 10.64 0.28 13.69
C PRO A 52 9.29 0.57 14.37
N HIS A 53 9.18 1.66 15.11
CA HIS A 53 7.89 2.10 15.63
C HIS A 53 7.12 2.85 14.53
N ALA A 54 5.85 2.52 14.37
CA ALA A 54 4.97 3.19 13.41
C ALA A 54 4.36 4.44 14.05
N TRP A 55 4.59 5.60 13.43
CA TRP A 55 4.05 6.88 13.87
C TRP A 55 3.08 7.45 12.86
N PHE A 56 1.96 7.98 13.34
CA PHE A 56 1.07 8.78 12.53
C PHE A 56 0.44 9.88 13.35
N ILE A 57 0.50 11.11 12.85
CA ILE A 57 -0.20 12.26 13.41
C ILE A 57 -1.20 12.78 12.39
N THR A 58 -2.36 13.21 12.85
CA THR A 58 -3.39 13.78 11.99
C THR A 58 -4.28 14.74 12.77
N PHE A 59 -4.88 15.69 12.07
CA PHE A 59 -6.00 16.47 12.57
C PHE A 59 -7.10 16.58 11.52
N ALA A 60 -8.32 16.78 11.99
CA ALA A 60 -9.51 16.86 11.16
C ALA A 60 -10.61 17.69 11.84
N PRO A 61 -11.50 18.34 11.06
CA PRO A 61 -11.38 18.64 9.63
C PRO A 61 -10.20 19.57 9.29
N TYR A 62 -9.76 19.61 8.03
CA TYR A 62 -8.58 20.39 7.60
C TYR A 62 -8.73 21.90 7.85
N LYS A 63 -9.88 22.49 7.50
CA LYS A 63 -10.10 23.95 7.52
C LYS A 63 -10.40 24.50 8.91
N ILE A 64 -11.19 23.75 9.69
CA ILE A 64 -11.58 24.11 11.06
C ILE A 64 -11.33 22.84 11.89
N PRO A 65 -10.10 22.63 12.40
CA PRO A 65 -9.76 21.42 13.13
C PRO A 65 -10.55 21.30 14.44
N GLU A 66 -11.18 20.14 14.65
CA GLU A 66 -11.94 19.82 15.85
C GLU A 66 -11.22 18.79 16.72
N VAL A 67 -10.44 17.91 16.10
CA VAL A 67 -9.69 16.84 16.77
C VAL A 67 -8.30 16.67 16.16
N ALA A 68 -7.32 16.41 17.03
CA ALA A 68 -5.97 15.98 16.66
C ALA A 68 -5.65 14.65 17.33
N LEU A 69 -4.95 13.76 16.62
CA LEU A 69 -4.61 12.42 17.06
C LEU A 69 -3.16 12.09 16.72
N ALA A 70 -2.46 11.50 17.68
CA ALA A 70 -1.17 10.87 17.48
C ALA A 70 -1.30 9.37 17.82
N VAL A 71 -0.86 8.52 16.89
CA VAL A 71 -0.84 7.08 17.05
C VAL A 71 0.59 6.59 16.93
N ILE A 72 1.02 5.83 17.93
CA ILE A 72 2.31 5.15 17.97
C ILE A 72 2.00 3.67 18.14
N ILE A 73 2.61 2.84 17.30
CA ILE A 73 2.62 1.39 17.46
C ILE A 73 4.07 0.97 17.62
N GLU A 74 4.44 0.59 18.84
CA GLU A 74 5.76 0.03 19.12
C GLU A 74 5.97 -1.25 18.32
N ASN A 75 7.17 -1.41 17.77
CA ASN A 75 7.51 -2.50 16.86
C ASN A 75 6.52 -2.67 15.69
N GLY A 76 5.85 -1.58 15.30
CA GLY A 76 4.75 -1.58 14.33
C GLY A 76 5.17 -1.32 12.89
N GLY A 77 6.47 -1.21 12.56
CA GLY A 77 6.98 -0.92 11.23
C GLY A 77 6.58 0.46 10.70
N GLY A 78 6.02 0.50 9.49
CA GLY A 78 5.73 1.75 8.78
C GLY A 78 4.48 2.50 9.27
N GLY A 79 4.64 3.80 9.59
CA GLY A 79 3.55 4.68 10.05
C GLY A 79 2.32 4.72 9.15
N GLY A 80 2.51 4.90 7.84
CA GLY A 80 1.41 4.95 6.88
C GLY A 80 0.72 3.60 6.63
N ALA A 81 1.41 2.49 6.87
CA ALA A 81 0.87 1.15 6.69
C ALA A 81 0.09 0.68 7.92
N ASN A 82 0.57 1.00 9.12
CA ASN A 82 0.10 0.39 10.36
C ASN A 82 -0.56 1.41 11.32
N ALA A 83 0.04 2.57 11.56
CA ALA A 83 -0.52 3.57 12.47
C ALA A 83 -1.66 4.40 11.82
N ALA A 84 -1.57 4.72 10.53
CA ALA A 84 -2.59 5.50 9.84
C ALA A 84 -3.97 4.81 9.78
N PRO A 85 -4.09 3.49 9.48
CA PRO A 85 -5.38 2.79 9.56
C PRO A 85 -6.00 2.78 10.96
N VAL A 86 -5.17 2.74 12.02
CA VAL A 86 -5.67 2.80 13.40
C VAL A 86 -6.24 4.19 13.68
N ALA A 87 -5.54 5.26 13.31
CA ALA A 87 -6.06 6.62 13.44
C ALA A 87 -7.39 6.81 12.70
N ARG A 88 -7.52 6.24 11.50
CA ARG A 88 -8.78 6.25 10.76
C ARG A 88 -9.93 5.63 11.55
N MET A 89 -9.72 4.50 12.22
CA MET A 89 -10.79 3.85 13.01
C MET A 89 -11.28 4.74 14.16
N PHE A 90 -10.37 5.43 14.85
CA PHE A 90 -10.74 6.40 15.89
C PHE A 90 -11.55 7.55 15.32
N LEU A 91 -11.12 8.11 14.18
CA LEU A 91 -11.80 9.25 13.56
C LEU A 91 -13.14 8.86 12.93
N GLU A 92 -13.28 7.65 12.37
CA GLU A 92 -14.58 7.13 11.92
C GLU A 92 -15.56 7.03 13.10
N LYS A 93 -15.08 6.51 14.24
CA LYS A 93 -15.90 6.46 15.46
C LYS A 93 -16.23 7.86 15.97
N TYR A 94 -15.30 8.81 15.90
CA TYR A 94 -15.51 10.20 16.32
C TYR A 94 -16.56 10.92 15.46
N PHE A 95 -16.42 10.91 14.13
CA PHE A 95 -17.30 11.67 13.23
C PHE A 95 -18.62 10.96 12.90
N PHE A 96 -18.65 9.62 12.89
CA PHE A 96 -19.83 8.86 12.45
C PHE A 96 -20.42 7.93 13.51
N ASN A 97 -19.83 7.87 14.71
CA ASN A 97 -20.20 6.92 15.77
C ASN A 97 -20.18 5.44 15.34
N ARG A 98 -19.48 5.11 14.24
CA ARG A 98 -19.35 3.75 13.69
C ARG A 98 -18.06 3.60 12.90
N LEU A 99 -17.62 2.36 12.71
CA LEU A 99 -16.54 2.04 11.79
C LEU A 99 -17.08 1.86 10.37
N ILE A 100 -16.32 2.26 9.37
CA ILE A 100 -16.68 2.07 7.96
C ILE A 100 -16.05 0.76 7.48
N PRO A 101 -16.85 -0.20 6.97
CA PRO A 101 -16.34 -1.47 6.47
C PRO A 101 -15.27 -1.26 5.40
N ARG A 102 -14.14 -1.96 5.55
CA ARG A 102 -13.09 -2.00 4.52
C ARG A 102 -13.42 -3.13 3.54
N PRO A 103 -13.45 -2.88 2.22
CA PRO A 103 -13.53 -3.98 1.26
C PRO A 103 -12.34 -4.91 1.47
N ALA A 104 -12.59 -6.21 1.56
CA ALA A 104 -11.53 -7.19 1.70
C ALA A 104 -10.56 -7.04 0.51
N PRO A 105 -9.24 -7.10 0.73
CA PRO A 105 -8.31 -7.17 -0.39
C PRO A 105 -8.72 -8.37 -1.25
N LYS A 106 -8.91 -8.16 -2.56
CA LYS A 106 -9.07 -9.27 -3.50
C LYS A 106 -7.85 -10.16 -3.30
N LYS A 107 -8.04 -11.43 -2.90
CA LYS A 107 -6.95 -12.41 -2.91
C LYS A 107 -6.31 -12.30 -4.28
N LYS A 108 -5.00 -12.02 -4.33
CA LYS A 108 -4.24 -12.29 -5.56
C LYS A 108 -4.47 -13.78 -5.80
N VAL A 109 -5.17 -14.12 -6.87
CA VAL A 109 -5.04 -15.44 -7.45
C VAL A 109 -3.57 -15.46 -7.86
N GLU A 110 -2.73 -16.15 -7.09
CA GLU A 110 -1.45 -16.60 -7.63
C GLU A 110 -1.87 -17.41 -8.85
N GLU A 111 -1.60 -16.87 -10.05
CA GLU A 111 -1.57 -17.69 -11.24
C GLU A 111 -0.55 -18.78 -10.93
N GLU A 112 -1.04 -19.95 -10.53
CA GLU A 112 -0.32 -21.20 -10.59
C GLU A 112 -0.03 -21.41 -12.07
N LEU A 113 1.05 -20.77 -12.54
CA LEU A 113 1.63 -21.04 -13.83
C LEU A 113 2.01 -22.51 -13.78
N ALA A 114 1.18 -23.35 -14.41
CA ALA A 114 1.51 -24.74 -14.62
C ALA A 114 2.95 -24.81 -15.15
N PRO A 115 3.78 -25.74 -14.66
CA PRO A 115 5.15 -25.86 -15.13
C PRO A 115 5.15 -25.97 -16.67
N ILE A 116 6.02 -25.19 -17.30
CA ILE A 116 6.15 -25.03 -18.77
C ILE A 116 6.25 -26.41 -19.46
N ASP A 117 6.75 -27.42 -18.76
CA ASP A 117 6.86 -28.80 -19.23
C ASP A 117 5.51 -29.45 -19.61
N SER A 118 4.39 -28.99 -19.05
CA SER A 118 3.05 -29.49 -19.39
C SER A 118 2.47 -28.91 -20.70
N LEU A 119 3.09 -27.87 -21.26
CA LEU A 119 2.68 -27.22 -22.51
C LEU A 119 3.42 -27.76 -23.75
N ILE A 120 4.41 -28.63 -23.56
CA ILE A 120 5.06 -29.35 -24.66
C ILE A 120 4.22 -30.59 -24.96
N LEU A 121 3.29 -30.47 -25.91
CA LEU A 121 2.69 -31.65 -26.52
C LEU A 121 3.82 -32.50 -27.15
N PRO A 122 3.79 -33.83 -27.01
CA PRO A 122 4.78 -34.68 -27.67
C PRO A 122 4.62 -34.49 -29.18
N VAL A 123 5.55 -33.74 -29.78
CA VAL A 123 5.71 -33.70 -31.23
C VAL A 123 6.37 -35.01 -31.62
N GLU A 124 5.58 -35.98 -32.07
CA GLU A 124 6.11 -37.15 -32.76
C GLU A 124 6.76 -36.66 -34.06
N ILE A 125 8.09 -36.61 -34.07
CA ILE A 125 8.86 -36.41 -35.29
C ILE A 125 8.93 -37.79 -35.97
N PRO A 126 8.30 -38.00 -37.14
CA PRO A 126 8.40 -39.28 -37.82
C PRO A 126 9.87 -39.56 -38.15
N THR A 127 10.34 -40.74 -37.75
CA THR A 127 11.70 -41.23 -38.03
C THR A 127 11.96 -41.12 -39.54
N PRO A 128 13.08 -40.53 -39.98
CA PRO A 128 13.39 -40.52 -41.40
C PRO A 128 13.51 -41.96 -41.90
N ILE A 129 12.77 -42.30 -42.95
CA ILE A 129 12.90 -43.57 -43.65
C ILE A 129 14.30 -43.57 -44.26
N LEU A 130 15.23 -44.29 -43.63
CA LEU A 130 16.51 -44.65 -44.24
C LEU A 130 16.20 -45.62 -45.39
N MET A 131 16.10 -45.07 -46.60
CA MET A 131 16.02 -45.85 -47.82
C MET A 131 17.38 -46.50 -48.04
N VAL A 132 17.52 -47.76 -47.62
CA VAL A 132 18.69 -48.59 -47.92
C VAL A 132 18.54 -49.05 -49.37
N PRO A 133 19.45 -48.71 -50.30
CA PRO A 133 19.40 -49.30 -51.63
C PRO A 133 19.73 -50.79 -51.51
N SER A 134 18.82 -51.64 -52.01
CA SER A 134 19.04 -53.08 -52.15
C SER A 134 20.20 -53.30 -53.11
N MET A 135 21.30 -53.85 -52.61
CA MET A 135 22.31 -54.47 -53.46
C MET A 135 21.87 -55.89 -53.79
N GLU A 136 22.29 -56.32 -54.99
CA GLU A 136 22.17 -57.65 -55.60
C GLU A 136 20.98 -57.82 -56.54
N ASP A 137 21.24 -57.59 -57.83
CA ASP A 137 21.26 -58.72 -58.76
C ASP A 137 22.35 -58.52 -59.82
N SER A 138 23.09 -59.61 -60.02
CA SER A 138 24.27 -59.75 -60.86
C SER A 138 23.89 -59.97 -62.33
N LEU A 139 24.67 -59.41 -63.26
CA LEU A 139 25.22 -60.06 -64.46
C LEU A 139 26.39 -59.23 -65.00
#